data_AF-A0A6G1SAL8-F1
#
_entry.id   AF-A0A6G1SAL8-F1
#
_cell.length_a   1.000
_cell.length_b   1.000
_cell.length_c   1.000
_cell.angle_alpha   90.00
_cell.angle_beta   90.00
_cell.angle_gamma   90.00
#
_symmetry.space_group_name_H-M   'P 1'
#
loop_
_entity.id
_entity.type
_entity.pdbx_description
1 polymer ?
#
loop_
_entity_poly.entity_id
_entity_poly.type
_entity_poly.pdbx_seq_one_letter_code
_entity_poly.pdbx_strand_id
1 'polypeptide(L)'
;MAKPISQLLSAAKYKHPEHTKQDILNACKYIKTLVPRMERYTFPTGVSKELICLDGTIPVTFRDATYNIPVGIFISDNHPFEAPLCYVRPTRDMTIKTSRHVDGSGRVYLPYLSEWNKNTSDILSTIQVMQIVFGQMCPVYQKAKGYDTTPSNVALPPALPNSYYPSNTPVGGTSTNSGPSTGPITMPTPPQPVYPFSSQEPYSPNSQTQTTGTITEEHIRLSLLSAVEDRLKYRMKEKMNQIQDEIEVLKKTSNDLNRGKIQLDDMKSRMAQEIASLSEAKDKLSELDGQLQEFIVKYDKEGGEVDPDEVYGPTQPLFKQLLDAFAEENAVVDAIYHTGEGLRKGRISLDVFLKNVRELSRRQFMLRALMRACRAKASLPN
;
A
#
# COMPACT_ATOMS: atom_id res chain seq x y z
N MET A 1 -4.40 35.63 3.23
CA MET A 1 -3.31 34.99 3.99
C MET A 1 -3.72 33.55 4.27
N ALA A 2 -2.89 32.56 3.96
CA ALA A 2 -3.19 31.17 4.29
C ALA A 2 -3.36 31.05 5.81
N LYS A 3 -4.47 30.47 6.27
CA LYS A 3 -4.68 30.24 7.70
C LYS A 3 -3.54 29.35 8.23
N PRO A 4 -2.98 29.63 9.42
CA PRO A 4 -1.94 28.78 9.98
C PRO A 4 -2.46 27.35 10.14
N ILE A 5 -1.63 26.35 9.82
CA ILE A 5 -2.00 24.92 9.82
C ILE A 5 -2.58 24.50 11.19
N SER A 6 -2.09 25.07 12.29
CA SER A 6 -2.63 24.84 13.63
C SER A 6 -4.11 25.23 13.76
N GLN A 7 -4.54 26.32 13.13
CA GLN A 7 -5.93 26.74 13.14
C GLN A 7 -6.81 25.81 12.28
N LEU A 8 -6.27 25.29 11.17
CA LEU A 8 -6.97 24.30 10.35
C LEU A 8 -7.18 22.99 11.12
N LEU A 9 -6.14 22.48 11.76
CA LEU A 9 -6.20 21.24 12.55
C LEU A 9 -7.19 21.34 13.72
N SER A 10 -7.21 22.49 14.41
CA SER A 10 -8.15 22.75 15.48
C SER A 10 -9.59 22.80 14.98
N ALA A 11 -9.84 23.48 13.84
CA ALA A 11 -11.17 23.58 13.26
C ALA A 11 -11.75 22.20 12.84
N ALA A 12 -10.91 21.34 12.27
CA ALA A 12 -11.31 19.99 11.86
C ALA A 12 -11.25 18.93 12.99
N LYS A 13 -10.94 19.33 14.23
CA LYS A 13 -10.96 18.46 15.42
C LYS A 13 -10.09 17.19 15.29
N TYR A 14 -8.87 17.34 14.76
CA TYR A 14 -7.92 16.24 14.66
C TYR A 14 -7.54 15.70 16.04
N LYS A 15 -7.45 14.37 16.17
CA LYS A 15 -7.12 13.69 17.44
C LYS A 15 -5.66 13.89 17.86
N HIS A 16 -4.75 13.96 16.89
CA HIS A 16 -3.31 14.10 17.12
C HIS A 16 -2.75 15.30 16.34
N PRO A 17 -3.07 16.54 16.76
CA PRO A 17 -2.78 17.75 15.98
C PRO A 17 -1.29 18.03 15.83
N GLU A 18 -0.48 17.86 16.88
CA GLU A 18 0.96 18.18 16.80
C GLU A 18 1.72 17.25 15.84
N HIS A 19 1.47 15.94 15.90
CA HIS A 19 2.09 14.99 14.99
C HIS A 19 1.65 15.24 13.54
N THR A 20 0.35 15.43 13.34
CA THR A 20 -0.21 15.72 12.01
C THR A 20 0.37 17.01 11.42
N LYS A 21 0.49 18.06 12.24
CA LYS A 21 1.10 19.33 11.84
C LYS A 21 2.54 19.15 11.39
N GLN A 22 3.34 18.38 12.14
CA GLN A 22 4.74 18.14 11.82
C GLN A 22 4.89 17.39 10.49
N ASP A 23 4.10 16.35 10.26
CA ASP A 23 4.13 15.58 9.00
C ASP A 23 3.69 16.43 7.79
N ILE A 24 2.64 17.25 7.95
CA ILE A 24 2.20 18.19 6.92
C ILE A 24 3.32 19.19 6.59
N LEU A 25 3.93 19.79 7.62
CA LEU A 25 5.00 20.77 7.43
C LEU A 25 6.21 20.15 6.75
N ASN A 26 6.59 18.92 7.13
CA ASN A 26 7.65 18.18 6.48
C ASN A 26 7.33 17.94 5.00
N ALA A 27 6.14 17.42 4.68
CA ALA A 27 5.71 17.21 3.30
C ALA A 27 5.73 18.50 2.47
N CYS A 28 5.18 19.61 2.99
CA CYS A 28 5.16 20.90 2.30
C CYS A 28 6.54 21.55 2.16
N LYS A 29 7.48 21.25 3.07
CA LYS A 29 8.87 21.73 2.99
C LYS A 29 9.60 21.10 1.81
N TYR A 30 9.42 19.81 1.58
CA TYR A 30 10.02 19.11 0.43
C TYR A 30 9.28 19.40 -0.86
N ILE A 31 7.94 19.50 -0.83
CA ILE A 31 7.11 19.70 -2.01
C ILE A 31 6.34 21.00 -1.89
N LYS A 32 7.02 22.07 -2.33
CA LYS A 32 6.53 23.47 -2.19
C LYS A 32 5.26 23.78 -2.98
N THR A 33 4.91 22.93 -3.94
CA THR A 33 3.72 23.04 -4.79
C THR A 33 2.45 22.53 -4.11
N LEU A 34 2.57 21.79 -2.99
CA LEU A 34 1.42 21.34 -2.22
C LEU A 34 1.02 22.41 -1.20
N VAL A 35 -0.28 22.73 -1.16
CA VAL A 35 -0.85 23.71 -0.26
C VAL A 35 -1.90 23.05 0.62
N PRO A 36 -1.77 23.10 1.96
CA PRO A 36 -2.79 22.58 2.86
C PRO A 36 -4.03 23.47 2.81
N ARG A 37 -5.19 22.85 2.57
CA ARG A 37 -6.51 23.49 2.54
C ARG A 37 -7.52 22.68 3.33
N MET A 38 -8.53 23.37 3.86
CA MET A 38 -9.69 22.66 4.44
C MET A 38 -10.65 22.32 3.30
N GLU A 39 -11.00 21.05 3.18
CA GLU A 39 -11.90 20.57 2.15
C GLU A 39 -12.86 19.53 2.74
N ARG A 40 -14.14 19.60 2.33
CA ARG A 40 -15.14 18.62 2.75
C ARG A 40 -14.97 17.34 1.94
N TYR A 41 -14.73 16.24 2.62
CA TYR A 41 -14.63 14.91 2.04
C TYR A 41 -15.87 14.08 2.40
N THR A 42 -16.50 13.47 1.39
CA THR A 42 -17.64 12.57 1.56
C THR A 42 -17.18 11.13 1.42
N PHE A 43 -17.28 10.35 2.50
CA PHE A 43 -16.92 8.95 2.51
C PHE A 43 -17.94 8.10 1.75
N PRO A 44 -17.56 6.90 1.26
CA PRO A 44 -18.51 5.97 0.62
C PRO A 44 -19.71 5.59 1.51
N THR A 45 -19.59 5.75 2.83
CA THR A 45 -20.68 5.55 3.79
C THR A 45 -21.74 6.66 3.77
N GLY A 46 -21.55 7.72 2.97
CA GLY A 46 -22.40 8.91 2.90
C GLY A 46 -22.06 9.97 3.95
N VAL A 47 -21.24 9.64 4.96
CA VAL A 47 -20.80 10.60 5.98
C VAL A 47 -19.82 11.60 5.35
N SER A 48 -19.99 12.89 5.65
CA SER A 48 -19.06 13.93 5.21
C SER A 48 -18.29 14.51 6.39
N LYS A 49 -16.99 14.75 6.23
CA LYS A 49 -16.13 15.42 7.23
C LYS A 49 -15.33 16.54 6.58
N GLU A 50 -15.00 17.56 7.35
CA GLU A 50 -13.98 18.54 6.96
C GLU A 50 -12.60 17.99 7.30
N LEU A 51 -11.76 17.82 6.29
CA LEU A 51 -10.40 17.30 6.42
C LEU A 51 -9.41 18.27 5.79
N ILE A 52 -8.17 18.18 6.23
CA ILE A 52 -7.07 18.86 5.55
C ILE A 52 -6.72 18.07 4.29
N CYS A 53 -6.77 18.74 3.15
CA CYS A 53 -6.28 18.26 1.87
C CYS A 53 -4.99 18.99 1.49
N LEU A 54 -3.93 18.24 1.19
CA LEU A 54 -2.76 18.78 0.52
C LEU A 54 -3.05 18.77 -0.99
N ASP A 55 -3.42 19.95 -1.50
CA ASP A 55 -3.82 20.14 -2.89
C ASP A 55 -2.68 20.84 -3.65
N GLY A 56 -2.32 20.30 -4.82
CA GLY A 56 -1.25 20.87 -5.64
C GLY A 56 -0.71 19.85 -6.63
N THR A 57 0.58 19.98 -6.98
CA THR A 57 1.23 19.07 -7.93
C THR A 57 2.46 18.41 -7.33
N ILE A 58 2.76 17.18 -7.72
CA ILE A 58 4.00 16.48 -7.38
C ILE A 58 4.86 16.29 -8.65
N PRO A 59 6.17 16.57 -8.60
CA PRO A 59 7.05 16.34 -9.74
C PRO A 59 7.33 14.85 -9.89
N VAL A 60 7.15 14.31 -11.10
CA VAL A 60 7.31 12.89 -11.42
C VAL A 60 8.13 12.76 -12.70
N THR A 61 9.23 12.01 -12.65
CA THR A 61 10.04 11.72 -13.83
C THR A 61 9.49 10.48 -14.54
N PHE A 62 9.00 10.66 -15.76
CA PHE A 62 8.46 9.60 -16.61
C PHE A 62 9.12 9.69 -17.99
N ARG A 63 9.82 8.64 -18.44
CA ARG A 63 10.55 8.63 -19.74
C ARG A 63 11.48 9.83 -19.91
N ASP A 64 12.36 10.06 -18.93
CA ASP A 64 13.37 11.13 -18.89
C ASP A 64 12.84 12.58 -18.88
N ALA A 65 11.53 12.77 -18.78
CA ALA A 65 10.90 14.07 -18.62
C ALA A 65 10.18 14.18 -17.27
N THR A 66 10.30 15.34 -16.60
CA THR A 66 9.61 15.60 -15.35
C THR A 66 8.26 16.27 -15.61
N TYR A 67 7.19 15.61 -15.16
CA TYR A 67 5.81 16.09 -15.25
C TYR A 67 5.31 16.49 -13.85
N ASN A 68 4.52 17.56 -13.79
CA ASN A 68 3.88 18.01 -12.56
C ASN A 68 2.48 17.41 -12.48
N ILE A 69 2.33 16.32 -11.72
CA ILE A 69 1.07 15.58 -11.64
C ILE A 69 0.21 16.19 -10.54
N PRO A 70 -1.01 16.67 -10.84
CA PRO A 70 -1.90 17.24 -9.85
C PRO A 70 -2.49 16.16 -8.94
N VAL A 71 -2.40 16.39 -7.63
CA VAL A 71 -2.85 15.46 -6.59
C VAL A 71 -3.59 16.18 -5.48
N GLY A 72 -4.52 15.47 -4.84
CA GLY A 72 -5.17 15.87 -3.60
C GLY A 72 -5.00 14.77 -2.56
N ILE A 73 -4.32 15.08 -1.46
CA ILE A 73 -4.03 14.12 -0.39
C ILE A 73 -4.83 14.52 0.85
N PHE A 74 -5.91 13.80 1.14
CA PHE A 74 -6.73 14.03 2.31
C PHE A 74 -6.16 13.28 3.52
N ILE A 75 -5.92 13.99 4.61
CA ILE A 75 -5.33 13.44 5.83
C ILE A 75 -6.47 13.07 6.79
N SER A 76 -6.50 11.83 7.30
CA SER A 76 -7.54 11.40 8.26
C SER A 76 -7.49 12.23 9.54
N ASP A 77 -8.65 12.49 10.16
CA ASP A 77 -8.77 13.13 11.48
C ASP A 77 -8.12 12.29 12.61
N ASN A 78 -7.80 11.02 12.32
CA ASN A 78 -7.12 10.07 13.19
C ASN A 78 -5.64 9.81 12.80
N HIS A 79 -5.05 10.59 11.89
CA HIS A 79 -3.61 10.50 11.57
C HIS A 79 -2.75 10.63 12.84
N PRO A 80 -1.66 9.86 13.01
CA PRO A 80 -1.02 8.91 12.08
C PRO A 80 -1.54 7.47 12.13
N PHE A 81 -2.67 7.19 12.80
CA PHE A 81 -3.17 5.82 12.94
C PHE A 81 -3.90 5.31 11.69
N GLU A 82 -4.35 6.22 10.83
CA GLU A 82 -5.00 5.92 9.57
C GLU A 82 -4.23 6.56 8.42
N ALA A 83 -4.14 5.83 7.30
CA ALA A 83 -3.45 6.29 6.10
C ALA A 83 -4.18 7.49 5.45
N PRO A 84 -3.45 8.37 4.74
CA PRO A 84 -4.08 9.41 3.95
C PRO A 84 -4.81 8.85 2.72
N LEU A 85 -5.88 9.53 2.31
CA LEU A 85 -6.63 9.20 1.10
C LEU A 85 -6.09 10.04 -0.06
N CYS A 86 -5.42 9.38 -1.00
CA CYS A 86 -4.71 10.04 -2.09
C CYS A 86 -5.54 9.99 -3.39
N TYR A 87 -5.60 11.12 -4.11
CA TYR A 87 -6.29 11.26 -5.38
C TYR A 87 -5.41 11.97 -6.41
N VAL A 88 -5.54 11.57 -7.66
CA VAL A 88 -5.05 12.30 -8.83
C VAL A 88 -6.17 13.23 -9.30
N ARG A 89 -5.86 14.52 -9.48
CA ARG A 89 -6.83 15.58 -9.81
C ARG A 89 -6.55 16.13 -11.21
N PRO A 90 -6.93 15.44 -12.29
CA PRO A 90 -6.63 15.88 -13.65
C PRO A 90 -7.17 17.29 -13.91
N THR A 91 -6.40 18.10 -14.65
CA THR A 91 -6.90 19.37 -15.20
C THR A 91 -7.87 19.11 -16.36
N ARG A 92 -8.52 20.17 -16.88
CA ARG A 92 -9.51 20.05 -17.97
C ARG A 92 -8.96 19.34 -19.22
N ASP A 93 -7.68 19.54 -19.49
CA ASP A 93 -6.97 18.99 -20.64
C ASP A 93 -6.30 17.66 -20.33
N MET A 94 -6.55 17.05 -19.16
CA MET A 94 -6.00 15.76 -18.76
C MET A 94 -7.11 14.71 -18.66
N THR A 95 -6.73 13.46 -18.93
CA THR A 95 -7.55 12.28 -18.72
C THR A 95 -6.81 11.30 -17.82
N ILE A 96 -7.53 10.66 -16.90
CA ILE A 96 -6.99 9.63 -16.02
C ILE A 96 -6.79 8.34 -16.81
N LYS A 97 -5.62 7.74 -16.68
CA LYS A 97 -5.37 6.37 -17.14
C LYS A 97 -5.55 5.43 -15.96
N THR A 98 -6.62 4.64 -16.01
CA THR A 98 -6.89 3.61 -15.01
C THR A 98 -5.78 2.56 -15.00
N SER A 99 -5.42 2.09 -13.81
CA SER A 99 -4.39 1.09 -13.59
C SER A 99 -4.63 0.38 -12.25
N ARG A 100 -3.80 -0.62 -11.94
CA ARG A 100 -3.82 -1.28 -10.62
C ARG A 100 -3.60 -0.33 -9.43
N HIS A 101 -3.05 0.86 -9.68
CA HIS A 101 -2.75 1.85 -8.63
C HIS A 101 -3.69 3.05 -8.65
N VAL A 102 -4.49 3.24 -9.69
CA VAL A 102 -5.39 4.41 -9.82
C VAL A 102 -6.69 4.00 -10.50
N ASP A 103 -7.82 4.26 -9.85
CA ASP A 103 -9.15 3.95 -10.41
C ASP A 103 -9.69 5.07 -11.34
N GLY A 104 -10.89 4.87 -11.90
CA GLY A 104 -11.53 5.84 -12.79
C GLY A 104 -11.93 7.15 -12.12
N SER A 105 -12.05 7.18 -10.79
CA SER A 105 -12.29 8.41 -10.01
C SER A 105 -11.01 9.18 -9.71
N GLY A 106 -9.85 8.59 -10.01
CA GLY A 106 -8.53 9.12 -9.67
C GLY A 106 -8.05 8.72 -8.29
N ARG A 107 -8.74 7.84 -7.56
CA ARG A 107 -8.29 7.38 -6.25
C ARG A 107 -7.07 6.49 -6.39
N VAL A 108 -6.08 6.74 -5.53
CA VAL A 108 -4.78 6.08 -5.56
C VAL A 108 -4.75 4.93 -4.55
N TYR A 109 -4.28 3.77 -5.01
CA TYR A 109 -4.13 2.53 -4.24
C TYR A 109 -2.68 2.07 -4.31
N LEU A 110 -2.02 2.04 -3.16
CA LEU A 110 -0.62 1.65 -3.03
C LEU A 110 -0.48 0.61 -1.92
N PRO A 111 0.40 -0.40 -2.05
CA PRO A 111 0.74 -1.31 -0.95
C PRO A 111 1.15 -0.55 0.33
N TYR A 112 1.88 0.55 0.16
CA TYR A 112 2.28 1.43 1.26
C TYR A 112 1.09 2.03 2.03
N LEU A 113 -0.04 2.29 1.36
CA LEU A 113 -1.26 2.79 2.00
C LEU A 113 -2.06 1.67 2.68
N SER A 114 -2.07 0.46 2.11
CA SER A 114 -2.76 -0.70 2.72
C SER A 114 -2.03 -1.26 3.93
N GLU A 115 -0.70 -1.20 3.94
CA GLU A 115 0.16 -1.67 5.04
C GLU A 115 0.59 -0.54 5.98
N TRP A 116 -0.18 0.56 6.01
CA TRP A 116 0.13 1.76 6.77
C TRP A 116 0.37 1.45 8.25
N ASN A 117 1.50 1.94 8.77
CA ASN A 117 1.88 1.78 10.16
C ASN A 117 2.30 3.11 10.77
N LYS A 118 1.59 3.54 11.81
CA LYS A 118 1.81 4.82 12.51
C LYS A 118 3.26 5.08 12.97
N ASN A 119 4.05 4.03 13.19
CA ASN A 119 5.41 4.14 13.72
C ASN A 119 6.48 4.25 12.62
N THR A 120 6.17 3.80 11.41
CA THR A 120 7.14 3.70 10.30
C THR A 120 6.68 4.41 9.03
N SER A 121 5.40 4.80 8.94
CA SER A 121 4.80 5.39 7.76
C SER A 121 4.50 6.87 7.96
N ASP A 122 4.76 7.68 6.94
CA ASP A 122 4.52 9.12 6.96
C ASP A 122 4.00 9.66 5.61
N ILE A 123 3.51 10.91 5.64
CA ILE A 123 2.91 11.56 4.47
C ILE A 123 3.97 11.81 3.40
N LEU A 124 5.20 12.16 3.80
CA LEU A 124 6.29 12.42 2.86
C LEU A 124 6.68 11.17 2.07
N SER A 125 6.87 10.04 2.75
CA SER A 125 7.19 8.76 2.09
C SER A 125 6.03 8.29 1.20
N THR A 126 4.78 8.54 1.60
CA THR A 126 3.62 8.29 0.71
C THR A 126 3.79 9.01 -0.62
N ILE A 127 4.18 10.29 -0.59
CA ILE A 127 4.37 11.07 -1.81
C ILE A 127 5.58 10.57 -2.61
N GLN A 128 6.67 10.18 -1.95
CA GLN A 128 7.83 9.59 -2.63
C GLN A 128 7.47 8.27 -3.33
N VAL A 129 6.69 7.40 -2.67
CA VAL A 129 6.18 6.16 -3.29
C VAL A 129 5.28 6.49 -4.47
N MET A 130 4.40 7.51 -4.36
CA MET A 130 3.61 7.99 -5.51
C MET A 130 4.50 8.47 -6.66
N GLN A 131 5.58 9.21 -6.40
CA GLN A 131 6.51 9.66 -7.43
C GLN A 131 7.18 8.49 -8.16
N ILE A 132 7.59 7.45 -7.43
CA ILE A 132 8.19 6.25 -8.01
C ILE A 132 7.18 5.49 -8.87
N VAL A 133 5.98 5.24 -8.33
CA VAL A 133 4.93 4.47 -9.03
C VAL A 133 4.43 5.21 -10.27
N PHE A 134 4.20 6.52 -10.17
CA PHE A 134 3.78 7.33 -11.31
C PHE A 134 4.90 7.53 -12.33
N GLY A 135 6.16 7.44 -11.93
CA GLY A 135 7.31 7.43 -12.83
C GLY A 135 7.43 6.15 -13.67
N GLN A 136 6.87 5.03 -13.18
CA GLN A 136 6.75 3.79 -13.96
C GLN A 136 5.48 3.78 -14.81
N MET A 137 4.36 4.22 -14.24
CA MET A 137 3.06 4.29 -14.91
C MET A 137 2.39 5.64 -14.63
N CYS A 138 2.54 6.58 -15.57
CA CYS A 138 1.92 7.90 -15.41
C CYS A 138 0.38 7.76 -15.34
N PRO A 139 -0.28 8.30 -14.30
CA PRO A 139 -1.72 8.17 -14.08
C PRO A 139 -2.56 9.15 -14.91
N VAL A 140 -1.95 10.15 -15.56
CA VAL A 140 -2.66 11.16 -16.37
C VAL A 140 -1.99 11.37 -17.72
N TYR A 141 -2.80 11.64 -18.73
CA TYR A 141 -2.34 11.97 -20.09
C TYR A 141 -3.05 13.23 -20.57
N GLN A 142 -2.35 14.03 -21.37
CA GLN A 142 -2.94 15.16 -22.07
C GLN A 142 -3.98 14.66 -23.08
N LYS A 143 -5.17 15.25 -23.09
CA LYS A 143 -6.15 15.07 -24.17
C LYS A 143 -5.53 15.57 -25.48
N ALA A 144 -5.74 14.83 -26.57
CA ALA A 144 -5.37 15.31 -27.89
C ALA A 144 -6.14 16.62 -28.16
N LYS A 145 -5.43 17.66 -28.63
CA LYS A 145 -6.08 18.87 -29.14
C LYS A 145 -6.77 18.49 -30.44
N GLY A 146 -8.04 18.11 -30.38
CA GLY A 146 -8.86 17.89 -31.56
C GLY A 146 -9.09 19.21 -32.26
N TYR A 147 -8.71 19.30 -33.53
CA TYR A 147 -9.39 20.21 -34.46
C TYR A 147 -10.87 19.81 -34.49
N ASP A 148 -11.75 20.80 -34.36
CA ASP A 148 -13.19 20.63 -34.52
C ASP A 148 -13.49 19.88 -35.83
N THR A 149 -14.04 18.68 -35.73
CA THR A 149 -14.74 18.03 -36.84
C THR A 149 -16.23 18.27 -36.67
N THR A 150 -16.70 19.41 -37.18
CA THR A 150 -18.10 19.60 -37.56
C THR A 150 -18.46 18.58 -38.66
N PRO A 151 -19.62 17.89 -38.58
CA PRO A 151 -20.07 17.02 -39.67
C PRO A 151 -20.64 17.91 -40.77
N SER A 152 -19.85 18.19 -41.80
CA SER A 152 -20.34 18.80 -43.03
C SER A 152 -20.14 17.84 -44.18
N ASN A 153 -21.29 17.44 -44.71
CA ASN A 153 -21.50 16.71 -45.94
C ASN A 153 -20.89 17.50 -47.14
N VAL A 154 -20.62 16.78 -48.23
CA VAL A 154 -20.46 17.23 -49.63
C VAL A 154 -19.03 17.45 -50.20
N ALA A 155 -18.73 16.55 -51.15
CA ALA A 155 -17.98 16.67 -52.43
C ALA A 155 -16.44 16.81 -52.49
N LEU A 156 -15.87 15.85 -53.26
CA LEU A 156 -14.54 15.88 -53.88
C LEU A 156 -14.40 17.01 -54.92
N PRO A 157 -13.17 17.53 -55.10
CA PRO A 157 -12.61 17.69 -56.45
C PRO A 157 -11.14 17.21 -56.61
N PRO A 158 -10.61 17.15 -57.85
CA PRO A 158 -9.62 16.17 -58.30
C PRO A 158 -8.15 16.64 -58.34
N ALA A 159 -7.29 15.77 -58.88
CA ALA A 159 -5.83 15.74 -58.78
C ALA A 159 -5.02 16.63 -59.77
N LEU A 160 -3.75 16.89 -59.35
CA LEU A 160 -2.48 17.11 -60.09
C LEU A 160 -2.25 18.47 -60.81
N PRO A 161 -0.99 18.86 -61.20
CA PRO A 161 0.34 18.23 -60.99
C PRO A 161 1.54 19.18 -60.66
N ASN A 162 2.66 18.56 -60.24
CA ASN A 162 4.08 18.87 -60.51
C ASN A 162 4.73 20.21 -60.08
N SER A 163 5.87 20.13 -59.37
CA SER A 163 7.21 20.19 -60.01
C SER A 163 8.41 20.37 -59.05
N TYR A 164 9.44 19.54 -59.29
CA TYR A 164 10.90 19.77 -59.17
C TYR A 164 11.62 19.81 -57.80
N TYR A 165 12.50 18.81 -57.65
CA TYR A 165 13.72 18.65 -56.81
C TYR A 165 14.84 19.67 -57.16
N PRO A 166 16.08 19.65 -56.58
CA PRO A 166 16.60 19.22 -55.25
C PRO A 166 17.71 20.15 -54.64
N SER A 167 18.26 19.74 -53.49
CA SER A 167 19.72 19.69 -53.17
C SER A 167 20.42 20.78 -52.32
N ASN A 168 21.19 20.25 -51.35
CA ASN A 168 22.52 20.64 -50.83
C ASN A 168 22.71 21.60 -49.63
N THR A 169 23.54 21.07 -48.72
CA THR A 169 24.32 21.62 -47.60
C THR A 169 25.52 22.47 -48.12
N PRO A 170 26.53 22.95 -47.32
CA PRO A 170 26.62 23.42 -45.91
C PRO A 170 27.49 24.72 -45.74
N VAL A 171 27.72 25.14 -44.47
CA VAL A 171 28.85 25.93 -43.90
C VAL A 171 28.90 27.47 -44.06
N GLY A 172 29.08 28.18 -42.91
CA GLY A 172 30.11 29.25 -42.81
C GLY A 172 29.81 30.52 -41.98
N GLY A 173 30.64 30.77 -40.96
CA GLY A 173 31.05 32.12 -40.47
C GLY A 173 30.56 32.51 -39.05
N THR A 174 31.33 32.39 -37.96
CA THR A 174 32.51 33.17 -37.43
C THR A 174 32.24 34.61 -36.97
N SER A 175 32.49 34.87 -35.66
CA SER A 175 33.29 35.95 -35.02
C SER A 175 32.61 36.50 -33.75
N THR A 176 33.21 36.95 -32.64
CA THR A 176 34.56 37.02 -32.04
C THR A 176 34.39 37.62 -30.62
N ASN A 177 35.44 37.49 -29.78
CA ASN A 177 35.75 38.21 -28.53
C ASN A 177 35.04 37.81 -27.22
N SER A 178 35.69 37.73 -26.05
CA SER A 178 37.11 37.73 -25.60
C SER A 178 37.08 37.57 -24.06
N GLY A 179 38.02 36.78 -23.49
CA GLY A 179 38.09 36.34 -22.08
C GLY A 179 38.46 37.40 -21.01
N PRO A 180 39.09 37.07 -19.84
CA PRO A 180 40.05 35.97 -19.58
C PRO A 180 39.63 35.01 -18.41
N SER A 181 39.97 33.70 -18.37
CA SER A 181 41.27 32.99 -18.12
C SER A 181 41.88 33.31 -16.74
N THR A 182 42.36 32.42 -15.85
CA THR A 182 43.03 31.09 -15.84
C THR A 182 42.92 30.51 -14.40
N GLY A 183 42.70 29.22 -14.14
CA GLY A 183 43.74 28.19 -13.95
C GLY A 183 43.60 27.47 -12.58
N PRO A 184 43.99 26.17 -12.42
CA PRO A 184 43.75 25.34 -11.23
C PRO A 184 45.01 25.08 -10.38
N ILE A 185 44.92 25.00 -9.04
CA ILE A 185 46.03 24.54 -8.17
C ILE A 185 45.56 23.73 -6.93
N THR A 186 46.45 22.82 -6.56
CA THR A 186 46.55 21.70 -5.62
C THR A 186 46.61 21.98 -4.10
N MET A 187 46.51 20.91 -3.29
CA MET A 187 46.79 20.80 -1.83
C MET A 187 48.22 21.19 -1.42
N PRO A 188 48.43 21.58 -0.14
CA PRO A 188 49.33 20.80 0.75
C PRO A 188 49.00 20.79 2.29
N THR A 189 49.40 19.72 2.99
CA THR A 189 49.73 19.61 4.46
C THR A 189 51.15 20.19 4.73
N PRO A 190 51.67 20.53 5.96
CA PRO A 190 51.58 19.90 7.32
C PRO A 190 51.64 20.96 8.49
N PRO A 191 52.30 20.82 9.69
CA PRO A 191 52.44 19.75 10.72
C PRO A 191 51.93 20.16 12.16
N GLN A 192 51.94 19.22 13.12
CA GLN A 192 51.64 19.38 14.57
C GLN A 192 52.90 19.65 15.43
N PRO A 193 52.76 20.34 16.59
CA PRO A 193 53.61 20.05 17.76
C PRO A 193 52.89 19.97 19.14
N VAL A 194 53.21 18.89 19.86
CA VAL A 194 53.63 18.72 21.29
C VAL A 194 52.99 19.55 22.42
N TYR A 195 52.45 18.82 23.43
CA TYR A 195 52.01 19.32 24.74
C TYR A 195 53.17 19.46 25.76
N PRO A 196 53.08 20.36 26.76
CA PRO A 196 54.05 20.51 27.84
C PRO A 196 53.61 19.82 29.15
N PHE A 197 54.56 19.30 29.94
CA PHE A 197 54.37 19.11 31.38
C PHE A 197 55.66 19.37 32.15
N SER A 198 55.51 20.00 33.33
CA SER A 198 56.57 20.64 34.11
C SER A 198 57.19 19.75 35.20
N SER A 199 58.29 20.30 35.72
CA SER A 199 59.32 19.93 36.69
C SER A 199 58.97 19.67 38.19
N GLN A 200 59.84 18.85 38.82
CA GLN A 200 60.49 18.90 40.18
C GLN A 200 59.73 18.42 41.45
N GLU A 201 60.17 17.36 42.18
CA GLU A 201 61.22 17.20 43.27
C GLU A 201 60.68 17.54 44.70
N PRO A 202 61.22 17.09 45.89
CA PRO A 202 62.34 16.18 46.25
C PRO A 202 62.10 15.17 47.44
N TYR A 203 63.17 14.43 47.82
CA TYR A 203 63.43 13.51 48.98
C TYR A 203 63.05 14.06 50.41
N SER A 204 62.92 13.32 51.54
CA SER A 204 63.69 12.24 52.22
C SER A 204 62.98 11.83 53.56
N PRO A 205 63.56 11.11 54.58
CA PRO A 205 64.08 9.73 54.72
C PRO A 205 63.50 8.94 55.94
N ASN A 206 63.73 7.61 56.06
CA ASN A 206 64.19 7.02 57.35
C ASN A 206 64.64 5.54 57.26
N SER A 207 65.91 5.31 57.64
CA SER A 207 66.44 4.29 58.55
C SER A 207 65.94 2.82 58.49
N GLN A 208 66.82 1.89 58.08
CA GLN A 208 67.65 1.08 58.99
C GLN A 208 68.39 -0.02 58.21
N THR A 209 69.68 -0.10 58.51
CA THR A 209 70.64 -1.11 58.06
C THR A 209 70.34 -2.48 58.66
N GLN A 210 70.20 -3.51 57.81
CA GLN A 210 70.70 -4.85 58.12
C GLN A 210 71.42 -5.44 56.91
N THR A 211 72.71 -5.67 57.14
CA THR A 211 73.63 -6.48 56.37
C THR A 211 73.13 -7.91 56.25
N THR A 212 73.26 -8.55 55.08
CA THR A 212 73.83 -9.90 54.89
C THR A 212 73.54 -10.42 53.48
N GLY A 213 74.49 -11.15 52.92
CA GLY A 213 74.22 -12.12 51.85
C GLY A 213 74.49 -11.62 50.44
N THR A 214 75.73 -11.79 50.01
CA THR A 214 76.17 -12.11 48.64
C THR A 214 75.02 -12.43 47.70
N ILE A 215 74.73 -11.52 46.75
CA ILE A 215 74.03 -11.91 45.52
C ILE A 215 74.98 -12.86 44.80
N THR A 216 74.84 -14.16 45.07
CA THR A 216 75.57 -15.19 44.36
C THR A 216 75.13 -15.17 42.90
N GLU A 217 76.05 -15.52 42.00
CA GLU A 217 75.77 -15.59 40.56
C GLU A 217 74.52 -16.44 40.25
N GLU A 218 74.25 -17.44 41.10
CA GLU A 218 73.08 -18.31 41.05
C GLU A 218 71.74 -17.58 41.31
N HIS A 219 71.69 -16.59 42.23
CA HIS A 219 70.49 -15.77 42.45
C HIS A 219 70.18 -14.84 41.26
N ILE A 220 71.21 -14.30 40.60
CA ILE A 220 71.04 -13.51 39.37
C ILE A 220 70.57 -14.41 38.23
N ARG A 221 71.15 -15.63 38.13
CA ARG A 221 70.79 -16.60 37.10
C ARG A 221 69.36 -17.10 37.26
N LEU A 222 68.91 -17.38 38.48
CA LEU A 222 67.53 -17.73 38.81
C LEU A 222 66.55 -16.59 38.54
N SER A 223 66.92 -15.35 38.85
CA SER A 223 66.11 -14.16 38.55
C SER A 223 65.97 -13.93 37.03
N LEU A 224 67.05 -14.11 36.26
CA LEU A 224 67.02 -14.03 34.80
C LEU A 224 66.23 -15.19 34.18
N LEU A 225 66.37 -16.42 34.68
CA LEU A 225 65.58 -17.56 34.24
C LEU A 225 64.08 -17.35 34.50
N SER A 226 63.71 -16.90 35.70
CA SER A 226 62.32 -16.55 36.02
C SER A 226 61.80 -15.41 35.14
N ALA A 227 62.60 -14.38 34.90
CA ALA A 227 62.20 -13.26 34.03
C ALA A 227 61.99 -13.69 32.57
N VAL A 228 62.79 -14.63 32.06
CA VAL A 228 62.61 -15.21 30.72
C VAL A 228 61.40 -16.15 30.69
N GLU A 229 61.23 -16.97 31.71
CA GLU A 229 60.07 -17.86 31.84
C GLU A 229 58.76 -17.07 31.94
N ASP A 230 58.74 -15.99 32.71
CA ASP A 230 57.59 -15.10 32.85
C ASP A 230 57.30 -14.36 31.54
N ARG A 231 58.33 -13.88 30.82
CA ARG A 231 58.14 -13.30 29.48
C ARG A 231 57.62 -14.32 28.49
N LEU A 232 58.09 -15.56 28.52
CA LEU A 232 57.62 -16.63 27.65
C LEU A 232 56.16 -17.00 27.97
N LYS A 233 55.82 -17.16 29.25
CA LYS A 233 54.45 -17.39 29.72
C LYS A 233 53.52 -16.24 29.33
N TYR A 234 53.98 -15.00 29.46
CA TYR A 234 53.21 -13.82 29.05
C TYR A 234 52.93 -13.83 27.55
N ARG A 235 53.95 -14.09 26.72
CA ARG A 235 53.80 -14.21 25.26
C ARG A 235 52.93 -15.38 24.84
N MET A 236 53.06 -16.52 25.51
CA MET A 236 52.24 -17.71 25.24
C MET A 236 50.78 -17.45 25.62
N LYS A 237 50.53 -16.79 26.76
CA LYS A 237 49.19 -16.42 27.20
C LYS A 237 48.55 -15.37 26.29
N GLU A 238 49.32 -14.39 25.82
CA GLU A 238 48.90 -13.42 24.81
C GLU A 238 48.44 -14.13 23.53
N LYS A 239 49.22 -15.08 23.01
CA LYS A 239 48.87 -15.87 21.83
C LYS A 239 47.69 -16.82 22.05
N MET A 240 47.62 -17.45 23.22
CA MET A 240 46.49 -18.31 23.59
C MET A 240 45.19 -17.50 23.63
N ASN A 241 45.21 -16.32 24.24
CA ASN A 241 44.05 -15.43 24.28
C ASN A 241 43.65 -14.97 22.88
N GLN A 242 44.61 -14.57 22.05
CA GLN A 242 44.34 -14.17 20.66
C GLN A 242 43.64 -15.30 19.87
N ILE A 243 44.16 -16.53 19.96
CA ILE A 243 43.57 -17.69 19.27
C ILE A 243 42.17 -18.00 19.83
N GLN A 244 42.00 -17.87 21.15
CA GLN A 244 40.70 -18.10 21.79
C GLN A 244 39.65 -17.08 21.31
N ASP A 245 40.02 -15.81 21.21
CA ASP A 245 39.17 -14.74 20.71
C ASP A 245 38.82 -14.98 19.23
N GLU A 246 39.79 -15.40 18.39
CA GLU A 246 39.56 -15.75 16.99
C GLU A 246 38.59 -16.94 16.85
N ILE A 247 38.74 -17.98 17.68
CA ILE A 247 37.82 -19.13 17.71
C ILE A 247 36.40 -18.68 18.11
N GLU A 248 36.27 -17.80 19.09
CA GLU A 248 34.96 -17.29 19.51
C GLU A 248 34.27 -16.49 18.39
N VAL A 249 35.01 -15.62 17.71
CA VAL A 249 34.51 -14.85 16.56
C VAL A 249 34.08 -15.78 15.42
N LEU A 250 34.90 -16.79 15.09
CA LEU A 250 34.57 -17.77 14.04
C LEU A 250 33.34 -18.60 14.43
N LYS A 251 33.23 -19.03 15.69
CA LYS A 251 32.07 -19.79 16.18
C LYS A 251 30.80 -18.95 16.13
N LYS A 252 30.87 -17.69 16.53
CA LYS A 252 29.75 -16.74 16.43
C LYS A 252 29.32 -16.56 14.98
N THR A 253 30.27 -16.35 14.07
CA THR A 253 29.99 -16.19 12.64
C THR A 253 29.35 -17.45 12.05
N SER A 254 29.84 -18.63 12.40
CA SER A 254 29.27 -19.92 11.98
C SER A 254 27.83 -20.10 12.47
N ASN A 255 27.55 -19.75 13.74
CA ASN A 255 26.21 -19.80 14.30
C ASN A 255 25.26 -18.82 13.60
N ASP A 256 25.72 -17.59 13.32
CA ASP A 256 24.95 -16.59 12.59
C ASP A 256 24.65 -17.04 11.15
N LEU A 257 25.62 -17.66 10.48
CA LEU A 257 25.45 -18.23 9.14
C LEU A 257 24.45 -19.38 9.15
N ASN A 258 24.55 -20.28 10.13
CA ASN A 258 23.64 -21.42 10.25
C ASN A 258 22.21 -20.96 10.58
N ARG A 259 22.06 -19.92 11.40
CA ARG A 259 20.76 -19.27 11.64
C ARG A 259 20.20 -18.66 10.37
N GLY A 260 21.04 -17.96 9.59
CA GLY A 260 20.66 -17.42 8.28
C GLY A 260 20.21 -18.51 7.32
N LYS A 261 20.92 -19.63 7.27
CA LYS A 261 20.55 -20.80 6.45
C LYS A 261 19.18 -21.35 6.83
N ILE A 262 18.93 -21.58 8.12
CA ILE A 262 17.63 -22.09 8.59
C ILE A 262 16.50 -21.13 8.23
N GLN A 263 16.73 -19.82 8.36
CA GLN A 263 15.73 -18.81 7.96
C GLN A 263 15.46 -18.81 6.45
N LEU A 264 16.50 -18.95 5.63
CA LEU A 264 16.34 -19.04 4.18
C LEU A 264 15.61 -20.32 3.78
N ASP A 265 15.90 -21.45 4.43
CA ASP A 265 15.22 -22.72 4.18
C ASP A 265 13.73 -22.64 4.60
N ASP A 266 13.40 -22.00 5.72
CA ASP A 266 12.01 -21.74 6.13
C ASP A 266 11.28 -20.84 5.12
N MET A 267 11.92 -19.74 4.71
CA MET A 267 11.37 -18.81 3.72
C MET A 267 11.13 -19.50 2.38
N LYS A 268 12.07 -20.34 1.94
CA LYS A 268 11.93 -21.14 0.72
C LYS A 268 10.77 -22.12 0.81
N SER A 269 10.62 -22.81 1.94
CA SER A 269 9.50 -23.73 2.19
C SER A 269 8.16 -22.99 2.14
N ARG A 270 8.08 -21.83 2.80
CA ARG A 270 6.88 -20.98 2.81
C ARG A 270 6.51 -20.49 1.42
N MET A 271 7.47 -19.98 0.66
CA MET A 271 7.25 -19.55 -0.73
C MET A 271 6.76 -20.71 -1.60
N ALA A 272 7.32 -21.93 -1.43
CA ALA A 272 6.86 -23.10 -2.17
C ALA A 272 5.40 -23.45 -1.83
N GLN A 273 5.01 -23.34 -0.55
CA GLN A 273 3.63 -23.56 -0.13
C GLN A 273 2.68 -22.47 -0.65
N GLU A 274 3.10 -21.20 -0.66
CA GLU A 274 2.33 -20.09 -1.23
C GLU A 274 2.14 -20.23 -2.74
N ILE A 275 3.18 -20.65 -3.47
CA ILE A 275 3.06 -20.94 -4.90
C ILE A 275 2.05 -22.06 -5.15
N ALA A 276 2.07 -23.12 -4.34
CA ALA A 276 1.12 -24.22 -4.47
C ALA A 276 -0.32 -23.76 -4.21
N SER A 277 -0.56 -22.99 -3.14
CA SER A 277 -1.91 -22.50 -2.82
C SER A 277 -2.42 -21.48 -3.84
N LEU A 278 -1.56 -20.61 -4.35
CA LEU A 278 -1.90 -19.67 -5.42
C LEU A 278 -2.19 -20.39 -6.74
N SER A 279 -1.47 -21.46 -7.05
CA SER A 279 -1.76 -22.29 -8.23
C SER A 279 -3.13 -22.95 -8.11
N GLU A 280 -3.44 -23.55 -6.96
CA GLU A 280 -4.75 -24.16 -6.73
C GLU A 280 -5.89 -23.12 -6.80
N ALA A 281 -5.67 -21.92 -6.24
CA ALA A 281 -6.64 -20.83 -6.33
C ALA A 281 -6.84 -20.34 -7.77
N LYS A 282 -5.75 -20.26 -8.55
CA LYS A 282 -5.80 -19.89 -9.96
C LYS A 282 -6.59 -20.92 -10.78
N ASP A 283 -6.38 -22.21 -10.52
CA ASP A 283 -7.07 -23.28 -11.23
C ASP A 283 -8.58 -23.22 -10.94
N LYS A 284 -8.98 -23.05 -9.66
CA LYS A 284 -10.38 -22.84 -9.26
C LYS A 284 -11.00 -21.60 -9.91
N LEU A 285 -10.27 -20.49 -9.97
CA LEU A 285 -10.75 -19.26 -10.59
C LEU A 285 -10.93 -19.46 -12.11
N SER A 286 -10.01 -20.15 -12.77
CA SER A 286 -10.09 -20.46 -14.19
C SER A 286 -11.26 -21.39 -14.51
N GLU A 287 -11.55 -22.35 -13.64
CA GLU A 287 -12.73 -23.22 -13.77
C GLU A 287 -14.03 -22.42 -13.62
N LEU A 288 -14.12 -21.54 -12.62
CA LEU A 288 -15.28 -20.68 -12.41
C LEU A 288 -15.49 -19.68 -13.55
N ASP A 289 -14.41 -19.09 -14.07
CA ASP A 289 -14.46 -18.18 -15.23
C ASP A 289 -14.93 -18.92 -16.49
N GLY A 290 -14.49 -20.17 -16.68
CA GLY A 290 -14.99 -21.05 -17.73
C GLY A 290 -16.49 -21.33 -17.60
N GLN A 291 -16.96 -21.68 -16.40
CA GLN A 291 -18.39 -21.88 -16.12
C GLN A 291 -19.20 -20.61 -16.37
N LEU A 292 -18.67 -19.44 -16.00
CA LEU A 292 -19.33 -18.15 -16.23
C LEU A 292 -19.39 -17.80 -17.72
N GLN A 293 -18.33 -18.06 -18.49
CA GLN A 293 -18.34 -17.88 -19.94
C GLN A 293 -19.32 -18.83 -20.63
N GLU A 294 -19.39 -20.09 -20.20
CA GLU A 294 -20.38 -21.04 -20.70
C GLU A 294 -21.81 -20.57 -20.38
N PHE A 295 -22.04 -20.05 -19.17
CA PHE A 295 -23.29 -19.42 -18.78
C PHE A 295 -23.60 -18.23 -19.70
N ILE A 296 -22.68 -17.27 -19.86
CA ILE A 296 -22.90 -16.12 -20.75
C ILE A 296 -23.26 -16.55 -22.17
N VAL A 297 -22.53 -17.51 -22.76
CA VAL A 297 -22.81 -18.01 -24.12
C VAL A 297 -24.17 -18.72 -24.22
N LYS A 298 -24.58 -19.44 -23.17
CA LYS A 298 -25.89 -20.09 -23.13
C LYS A 298 -27.01 -19.06 -23.09
N TYR A 299 -26.90 -18.03 -22.25
CA TYR A 299 -27.93 -17.02 -22.08
C TYR A 299 -28.00 -16.01 -23.24
N ASP A 300 -26.87 -15.69 -23.87
CA ASP A 300 -26.83 -14.84 -25.08
C ASP A 300 -27.49 -15.54 -26.29
N LYS A 301 -27.52 -16.88 -26.29
CA LYS A 301 -28.23 -17.69 -27.31
C LYS A 301 -29.72 -17.88 -27.02
N GLU A 302 -30.12 -17.96 -25.75
CA GLU A 302 -31.51 -18.27 -25.37
C GLU A 302 -32.41 -17.03 -25.24
N GLY A 303 -31.88 -15.80 -25.17
CA GLY A 303 -32.66 -14.57 -25.27
C GLY A 303 -33.86 -14.46 -24.32
N GLY A 304 -33.83 -15.23 -23.22
CA GLY A 304 -34.93 -15.35 -22.28
C GLY A 304 -34.93 -14.19 -21.29
N GLU A 305 -36.10 -13.60 -21.08
CA GLU A 305 -36.37 -12.69 -19.95
C GLU A 305 -35.96 -13.42 -18.66
N VAL A 306 -34.90 -12.93 -18.03
CA VAL A 306 -34.34 -13.55 -16.82
C VAL A 306 -35.34 -13.34 -15.69
N ASP A 307 -35.97 -14.41 -15.24
CA ASP A 307 -36.82 -14.38 -14.04
C ASP A 307 -35.94 -14.00 -12.83
N PRO A 308 -36.14 -12.82 -12.21
CA PRO A 308 -35.34 -12.36 -11.08
C PRO A 308 -35.32 -13.37 -9.93
N ASP A 309 -36.40 -14.15 -9.79
CA ASP A 309 -36.57 -15.13 -8.72
C ASP A 309 -35.75 -16.43 -8.96
N GLU A 310 -35.32 -16.69 -10.20
CA GLU A 310 -34.40 -17.80 -10.51
C GLU A 310 -32.94 -17.44 -10.24
N VAL A 311 -32.57 -16.16 -10.45
CA VAL A 311 -31.20 -15.65 -10.23
C VAL A 311 -30.94 -15.28 -8.78
N TYR A 312 -31.95 -14.74 -8.09
CA TYR A 312 -31.85 -14.32 -6.68
C TYR A 312 -32.59 -15.29 -5.77
N GLY A 313 -32.17 -16.57 -5.78
CA GLY A 313 -32.74 -17.63 -4.95
C GLY A 313 -31.78 -18.18 -3.89
N PRO A 314 -32.28 -18.89 -2.86
CA PRO A 314 -31.43 -19.65 -1.96
C PRO A 314 -30.64 -20.71 -2.72
N THR A 315 -29.32 -20.78 -2.51
CA THR A 315 -28.42 -21.68 -3.24
C THR A 315 -28.77 -23.16 -3.09
N GLN A 316 -29.39 -23.56 -1.97
CA GLN A 316 -29.78 -24.95 -1.75
C GLN A 316 -31.26 -25.18 -2.09
N PRO A 317 -31.60 -26.28 -2.78
CA PRO A 317 -32.98 -26.60 -3.16
C PRO A 317 -33.97 -26.64 -1.98
N LEU A 318 -33.49 -27.05 -0.79
CA LEU A 318 -34.31 -27.11 0.42
C LEU A 318 -34.75 -25.73 0.92
N PHE A 319 -33.88 -24.73 0.82
CA PHE A 319 -34.19 -23.36 1.22
C PHE A 319 -35.11 -22.69 0.21
N LYS A 320 -34.96 -22.99 -1.09
CA LYS A 320 -35.89 -22.54 -2.13
C LYS A 320 -37.30 -23.06 -1.85
N GLN A 321 -37.44 -24.37 -1.60
CA GLN A 321 -38.72 -24.98 -1.23
C GLN A 321 -39.36 -24.36 0.02
N LEU A 322 -38.55 -23.96 1.01
CA LEU A 322 -39.06 -23.27 2.21
C LEU A 322 -39.55 -21.84 1.90
N LEU A 323 -38.82 -21.10 1.06
CA LEU A 323 -39.17 -19.75 0.65
C LEU A 323 -40.46 -19.73 -0.16
N ASP A 324 -40.58 -20.61 -1.15
CA ASP A 324 -41.77 -20.73 -2.00
C ASP A 324 -43.01 -21.10 -1.15
N ALA A 325 -42.85 -22.06 -0.23
CA ALA A 325 -43.93 -22.46 0.65
C ALA A 325 -44.38 -21.35 1.61
N PHE A 326 -43.46 -20.48 2.04
CA PHE A 326 -43.77 -19.32 2.87
C PHE A 326 -44.47 -18.23 2.05
N ALA A 327 -43.99 -17.93 0.85
CA ALA A 327 -44.62 -16.96 -0.04
C ALA A 327 -46.05 -17.39 -0.41
N GLU A 328 -46.25 -18.66 -0.78
CA GLU A 328 -47.57 -19.20 -1.06
C GLU A 328 -48.51 -19.16 0.16
N GLU A 329 -48.01 -19.38 1.37
CA GLU A 329 -48.85 -19.33 2.57
C GLU A 329 -49.40 -17.92 2.83
N ASN A 330 -48.55 -16.90 2.66
CA ASN A 330 -48.98 -15.50 2.78
C ASN A 330 -49.98 -15.14 1.66
N ALA A 331 -49.75 -15.58 0.43
CA ALA A 331 -50.69 -15.35 -0.68
C ALA A 331 -52.07 -16.00 -0.42
N VAL A 332 -52.09 -17.17 0.22
CA VAL A 332 -53.34 -17.84 0.62
C VAL A 332 -54.07 -17.05 1.72
N VAL A 333 -53.35 -16.47 2.69
CA VAL A 333 -53.93 -15.61 3.74
C VAL A 333 -54.62 -14.39 3.11
N ASP A 334 -53.95 -13.73 2.16
CA ASP A 334 -54.50 -12.58 1.44
C ASP A 334 -55.70 -12.97 0.58
N ALA A 335 -55.63 -14.12 -0.09
CA ALA A 335 -56.75 -14.65 -0.87
C ALA A 335 -57.99 -14.91 0.02
N ILE A 336 -57.83 -15.48 1.21
CA ILE A 336 -58.93 -15.66 2.17
C ILE A 336 -59.51 -14.31 2.61
N TYR A 337 -58.64 -13.32 2.90
CA TYR A 337 -59.06 -11.98 3.30
C TYR A 337 -59.91 -11.30 2.21
N HIS A 338 -59.44 -11.29 0.97
CA HIS A 338 -60.16 -10.67 -0.15
C HIS A 338 -61.42 -11.43 -0.54
N THR A 339 -61.43 -12.76 -0.39
CA THR A 339 -62.65 -13.56 -0.58
C THR A 339 -63.71 -13.23 0.48
N GLY A 340 -63.30 -12.96 1.72
CA GLY A 340 -64.18 -12.46 2.79
C GLY A 340 -64.72 -11.05 2.52
N GLU A 341 -63.90 -10.15 1.99
CA GLU A 341 -64.33 -8.85 1.49
C GLU A 341 -65.36 -8.96 0.35
N GLY A 342 -65.17 -9.91 -0.56
CA GLY A 342 -66.10 -10.19 -1.66
C GLY A 342 -67.49 -10.62 -1.18
N LEU A 343 -67.56 -11.39 -0.09
CA LEU A 343 -68.81 -11.76 0.56
C LEU A 343 -69.48 -10.53 1.23
N ARG A 344 -68.71 -9.72 1.98
CA ARG A 344 -69.23 -8.50 2.63
C ARG A 344 -69.83 -7.50 1.64
N LYS A 345 -69.24 -7.39 0.45
CA LYS A 345 -69.69 -6.52 -0.64
C LYS A 345 -70.81 -7.13 -1.49
N GLY A 346 -71.28 -8.34 -1.16
CA GLY A 346 -72.35 -9.04 -1.88
C GLY A 346 -71.97 -9.48 -3.30
N ARG A 347 -70.67 -9.53 -3.63
CA ARG A 347 -70.17 -9.94 -4.96
C ARG A 347 -70.07 -11.45 -5.12
N ILE A 348 -70.01 -12.19 -4.02
CA ILE A 348 -69.89 -13.65 -3.96
C ILE A 348 -71.00 -14.20 -3.06
N SER A 349 -71.59 -15.34 -3.44
CA SER A 349 -72.58 -16.04 -2.60
C SER A 349 -71.93 -16.80 -1.45
N LEU A 350 -72.69 -17.04 -0.37
CA LEU A 350 -72.19 -17.75 0.82
C LEU A 350 -71.65 -19.15 0.48
N ASP A 351 -72.30 -19.88 -0.42
CA ASP A 351 -71.88 -21.23 -0.81
C ASP A 351 -70.52 -21.23 -1.52
N VAL A 352 -70.29 -20.26 -2.41
CA VAL A 352 -69.02 -20.11 -3.13
C VAL A 352 -67.91 -19.69 -2.16
N PHE A 353 -68.22 -18.79 -1.22
CA PHE A 353 -67.29 -18.40 -0.15
C PHE A 353 -66.86 -19.59 0.70
N LEU A 354 -67.80 -20.39 1.22
CA LEU A 354 -67.49 -21.53 2.07
C LEU A 354 -66.68 -22.61 1.35
N LYS A 355 -66.95 -22.84 0.05
CA LYS A 355 -66.18 -23.77 -0.77
C LYS A 355 -64.73 -23.29 -0.94
N ASN A 356 -64.52 -22.03 -1.32
CA ASN A 356 -63.19 -21.48 -1.57
C ASN A 356 -62.37 -21.35 -0.28
N VAL A 357 -62.97 -20.92 0.83
CA VAL A 357 -62.28 -20.83 2.13
C VAL A 357 -61.88 -22.22 2.64
N ARG A 358 -62.71 -23.25 2.45
CA ARG A 358 -62.36 -24.63 2.79
C ARG A 358 -61.19 -25.15 1.94
N GLU A 359 -61.14 -24.82 0.66
CA GLU A 359 -60.05 -25.21 -0.22
C GLU A 359 -58.74 -24.49 0.12
N LEU A 360 -58.80 -23.16 0.29
CA LEU A 360 -57.65 -22.34 0.67
C LEU A 360 -57.10 -22.72 2.06
N SER A 361 -57.95 -23.00 3.04
CA SER A 361 -57.50 -23.45 4.37
C SER A 361 -56.83 -24.83 4.35
N ARG A 362 -57.27 -25.75 3.48
CA ARG A 362 -56.56 -27.03 3.25
C ARG A 362 -55.18 -26.78 2.63
N ARG A 363 -55.09 -25.89 1.65
CA ARG A 363 -53.80 -25.51 1.03
C ARG A 363 -52.86 -24.87 2.06
N GLN A 364 -53.37 -23.95 2.88
CA GLN A 364 -52.62 -23.33 3.99
C GLN A 364 -52.08 -24.38 4.97
N PHE A 365 -52.90 -25.36 5.36
CA PHE A 365 -52.47 -26.44 6.26
C PHE A 365 -51.31 -27.25 5.66
N MET A 366 -51.41 -27.62 4.38
CA MET A 366 -50.35 -28.38 3.70
C MET A 366 -49.05 -27.56 3.57
N LEU A 367 -49.14 -26.27 3.25
CA LEU A 367 -47.97 -25.38 3.16
C LEU A 367 -47.29 -25.22 4.54
N ARG A 368 -48.07 -25.05 5.61
CA ARG A 368 -47.52 -25.00 6.98
C ARG A 368 -46.87 -26.31 7.42
N ALA A 369 -47.45 -27.44 7.04
CA ALA A 369 -46.86 -28.75 7.32
C ALA A 369 -45.53 -28.94 6.57
N LEU A 370 -45.48 -28.52 5.30
CA LEU A 370 -44.28 -28.58 4.47
C LEU A 370 -43.18 -27.66 5.01
N MET A 371 -43.50 -26.42 5.41
CA MET A 371 -42.54 -25.51 6.05
C MET A 371 -41.92 -26.12 7.32
N ARG A 372 -42.72 -26.78 8.16
CA ARG A 372 -42.20 -27.47 9.36
C ARG A 372 -41.26 -28.62 9.01
N ALA A 373 -41.59 -29.41 7.99
CA ALA A 373 -40.75 -30.50 7.52
C ALA A 373 -39.40 -29.97 6.96
N CYS A 374 -39.44 -28.89 6.17
CA CYS A 374 -38.24 -28.25 5.65
C CYS A 374 -37.36 -27.66 6.77
N ARG A 375 -37.96 -26.96 7.75
CA ARG A 375 -37.21 -26.41 8.91
C ARG A 375 -36.55 -27.50 9.75
N ALA A 376 -37.26 -28.61 10.02
CA ALA A 376 -36.71 -29.75 10.74
C ALA A 376 -35.51 -30.37 10.01
N LYS A 377 -35.61 -30.50 8.68
CA LYS A 377 -34.54 -31.07 7.84
C LYS A 377 -33.33 -30.13 7.69
N ALA A 378 -33.53 -28.82 7.76
CA ALA A 378 -32.48 -27.81 7.69
C ALA A 378 -31.97 -27.36 9.08
N SER A 379 -32.38 -28.03 10.16
CA SER A 379 -31.98 -27.73 11.54
C SER A 379 -32.20 -26.25 11.96
N LEU A 380 -33.23 -25.60 11.44
CA LEU A 380 -33.61 -24.25 11.85
C LEU A 380 -34.55 -24.30 13.06
N PRO A 381 -34.50 -23.29 13.94
CA PRO A 381 -35.49 -23.16 15.02
C PRO A 381 -36.91 -22.96 14.43
N ASN A 382 -37.90 -23.51 15.14
CA ASN A 382 -39.31 -23.52 14.74
C ASN A 382 -39.92 -22.13 14.63
#